data_AF-A0A383D9Y2-F1
#
_entry.id   AF-A0A383D9Y2-F1
#
_cell.length_a   1.000
_cell.length_b   1.000
_cell.length_c   1.000
_cell.angle_alpha   90.00
_cell.angle_beta   90.00
_cell.angle_gamma   90.00
#
_symmetry.space_group_name_H-M   'P 1'
#
loop_
_entity.id
_entity.type
_entity.pdbx_description
1 polymer ?
#
loop_
_entity_poly.entity_id
_entity_poly.type
_entity_poly.pdbx_seq_one_letter_code
_entity_poly.pdbx_strand_id
1 'polypeptide(L)'
;ESRFNFSGQAAVSQSEDKRDFASRFYLAYDNYKWWSADLIATYYGDSFLSNDLGFLERAGIWAFRAGGGVRKQDPWGPFRSNIFSLRYFQYARTDGIVLSRRVEWNLMNMFKSFWMFGMGGMFLFSATDDGDLFKDPNAWMIGISPRMRFFVFMSTDPRNRIVLSPSIGSGIAETGSFGIVPTFNIILNPTNFLRISLETRYWKEINYEQYVTVLEDEDAYHRIYSPFDQEMVDTKV
;
A
#
# COMPACT_ATOMS: atom_id res chain seq x y z
N GLU A 1 -8.81 14.17 -25.46
CA GLU A 1 -8.87 15.45 -24.72
C GLU A 1 -8.48 15.21 -23.27
N SER A 2 -7.92 16.23 -22.60
CA SER A 2 -7.63 16.12 -21.16
C SER A 2 -8.95 16.08 -20.37
N ARG A 3 -8.97 15.36 -19.25
CA ARG A 3 -10.18 15.22 -18.43
C ARG A 3 -9.94 15.72 -17.01
N PHE A 4 -10.88 16.50 -16.50
CA PHE A 4 -10.96 16.87 -15.09
C PHE A 4 -12.16 16.17 -14.46
N ASN A 5 -11.95 15.54 -13.31
CA ASN A 5 -12.98 14.86 -12.52
C ASN A 5 -12.99 15.42 -11.11
N PHE A 6 -14.19 15.73 -10.62
CA PHE A 6 -14.44 16.07 -9.24
C PHE A 6 -15.66 15.31 -8.74
N SER A 7 -15.55 14.69 -7.57
CA SER A 7 -16.69 14.09 -6.88
C SER A 7 -16.48 14.18 -5.37
N GLY A 8 -17.58 14.17 -4.62
CA GLY A 8 -17.52 14.20 -3.18
C GLY A 8 -18.84 13.79 -2.55
N GLN A 9 -18.75 13.44 -1.27
CA GLN A 9 -19.87 13.05 -0.43
C GLN A 9 -19.66 13.68 0.95
N ALA A 10 -20.74 14.11 1.58
CA ALA A 10 -20.73 14.56 2.96
C ALA A 10 -21.95 13.98 3.68
N ALA A 11 -21.77 13.64 4.94
CA ALA A 11 -22.81 13.13 5.81
C ALA A 11 -22.73 13.83 7.15
N VAL A 12 -23.87 13.94 7.82
CA VAL A 12 -23.98 14.47 9.18
C VAL A 12 -24.67 13.40 10.01
N SER A 13 -24.10 13.08 11.16
CA SER A 13 -24.75 12.23 12.16
C SER A 13 -25.17 13.08 13.35
N GLN A 14 -26.32 12.74 13.94
CA GLN A 14 -26.81 13.37 15.15
C GLN A 14 -27.39 12.29 16.08
N SER A 15 -26.94 12.26 17.32
CA SER A 15 -27.54 11.44 18.39
C SER A 15 -27.50 12.22 19.70
N GLU A 16 -28.65 12.29 20.37
CA GLU A 16 -28.88 13.04 21.62
C GLU A 16 -28.19 14.43 21.61
N ASP A 17 -27.00 14.52 22.20
CA ASP A 17 -26.23 15.77 22.36
C ASP A 17 -24.99 15.89 21.43
N LYS A 18 -24.75 14.92 20.55
CA LYS A 18 -23.58 14.87 19.67
C LYS A 18 -23.97 15.04 18.21
N ARG A 19 -23.39 16.04 17.55
CA ARG A 19 -23.51 16.29 16.12
C ARG A 19 -22.12 16.36 15.51
N ASP A 20 -21.91 15.60 14.46
CA ASP A 20 -20.63 15.59 13.75
C ASP A 20 -20.82 15.29 12.26
N PHE A 21 -19.76 15.40 11.48
CA PHE A 21 -19.79 15.21 10.04
C PHE A 21 -18.69 14.28 9.55
N ALA A 22 -18.97 13.67 8.41
CA ALA A 22 -18.00 12.96 7.60
C ALA A 22 -18.00 13.54 6.20
N SER A 23 -16.84 13.53 5.56
CA SER A 23 -16.71 13.94 4.17
C SER A 23 -15.66 13.12 3.45
N ARG A 24 -15.88 12.94 2.15
CA ARG A 24 -14.91 12.38 1.22
C ARG A 24 -14.95 13.21 -0.05
N PHE A 25 -13.80 13.56 -0.58
CA PHE A 25 -13.69 14.16 -1.89
C PHE A 25 -12.60 13.51 -2.73
N TYR A 26 -12.81 13.56 -4.04
CA TYR A 26 -11.91 13.07 -5.06
C TYR A 26 -11.76 14.13 -6.14
N LEU A 27 -10.51 14.46 -6.43
CA LEU A 27 -10.09 15.36 -7.49
C LEU A 27 -9.11 14.60 -8.38
N ALA A 28 -9.28 14.67 -9.69
CA ALA A 28 -8.31 14.13 -10.62
C ALA A 28 -8.25 14.93 -11.91
N TYR A 29 -7.03 15.04 -12.43
CA TYR A 29 -6.76 15.60 -13.73
C TYR A 29 -5.93 14.61 -14.53
N ASP A 30 -6.40 14.28 -15.73
CA ASP A 30 -5.73 13.37 -16.63
C ASP A 30 -5.41 14.10 -17.93
N ASN A 31 -4.13 14.43 -18.14
CA ASN A 31 -3.68 14.96 -19.41
C ASN A 31 -3.65 13.82 -20.43
N TYR A 32 -4.32 14.00 -21.57
CA TYR A 32 -4.43 12.94 -22.57
C TYR A 32 -3.09 12.41 -23.08
N LYS A 33 -2.01 13.19 -22.99
CA LYS A 33 -0.74 12.89 -23.64
C LYS A 33 0.33 12.34 -22.70
N TRP A 34 0.55 12.93 -21.52
CA TRP A 34 1.79 12.62 -20.79
C TRP A 34 1.79 12.69 -19.27
N TRP A 35 0.72 13.12 -18.60
CA TRP A 35 0.70 13.13 -17.13
C TRP A 35 -0.70 13.05 -16.54
N SER A 36 -0.78 12.69 -15.26
CA SER A 36 -2.01 12.68 -14.49
C SER A 36 -1.71 13.01 -13.04
N ALA A 37 -2.67 13.62 -12.35
CA ALA A 37 -2.63 13.85 -10.92
C ALA A 37 -3.99 13.50 -10.30
N ASP A 38 -3.96 13.02 -9.07
CA ASP A 38 -5.14 12.70 -8.29
C ASP A 38 -4.96 13.06 -6.82
N LEU A 39 -6.07 13.41 -6.18
CA LEU A 39 -6.16 13.66 -4.77
C LEU A 39 -7.46 13.07 -4.23
N ILE A 40 -7.34 12.30 -3.16
CA ILE A 40 -8.47 11.79 -2.37
C ILE A 40 -8.25 12.33 -0.97
N ALA A 41 -9.29 12.87 -0.33
CA ALA A 41 -9.26 13.06 1.11
C ALA A 41 -10.57 12.61 1.74
N THR A 42 -10.45 12.13 2.97
CA THR A 42 -11.54 11.64 3.80
C THR A 42 -11.37 12.20 5.20
N TYR A 43 -12.48 12.58 5.82
CA TYR A 43 -12.54 13.07 7.18
C TYR A 43 -13.77 12.48 7.86
N TYR A 44 -13.59 11.98 9.07
CA TYR A 44 -14.65 11.50 9.94
C TYR A 44 -14.41 12.13 11.31
N GLY A 45 -15.34 12.98 11.76
CA GLY A 45 -15.23 13.60 13.07
C GLY A 45 -15.31 12.58 14.22
N ASP A 46 -14.92 13.00 15.42
CA ASP A 46 -14.79 12.14 16.60
C ASP A 46 -16.10 11.55 17.06
N SER A 47 -17.18 12.33 16.94
CA SER A 47 -18.52 11.95 17.36
C SER A 47 -19.38 11.48 16.18
N PHE A 48 -18.76 11.23 15.02
CA PHE A 48 -19.46 10.73 13.86
C PHE A 48 -19.90 9.28 14.07
N LEU A 49 -21.19 9.02 13.96
CA LEU A 49 -21.75 7.68 14.17
C LEU A 49 -21.67 6.86 12.87
N SER A 50 -20.61 6.06 12.76
CA SER A 50 -20.38 5.15 11.64
C SER A 50 -21.45 4.06 11.48
N ASN A 51 -22.14 3.69 12.56
CA ASN A 51 -23.14 2.61 12.55
C ASN A 51 -24.41 2.96 11.73
N ASP A 52 -24.72 4.24 11.52
CA ASP A 52 -25.96 4.65 10.83
C ASP A 52 -25.84 4.61 9.29
N LEU A 53 -24.63 4.43 8.74
CA LEU A 53 -24.37 4.46 7.29
C LEU A 53 -23.75 3.19 6.70
N GLY A 54 -23.53 2.16 7.52
CA GLY A 54 -23.01 0.87 7.10
C GLY A 54 -21.51 0.89 6.76
N PHE A 55 -20.75 0.06 7.49
CA PHE A 55 -19.39 -0.38 7.16
C PHE A 55 -18.26 0.67 7.17
N LEU A 56 -18.35 1.71 8.00
CA LEU A 56 -17.17 2.53 8.32
C LEU A 56 -16.46 1.96 9.55
N GLU A 57 -15.19 1.56 9.39
CA GLU A 57 -14.41 0.88 10.43
C GLU A 57 -14.16 1.76 11.68
N ARG A 58 -14.10 3.10 11.53
CA ARG A 58 -13.70 4.01 12.61
C ARG A 58 -14.10 5.48 12.39
N ALA A 59 -14.35 6.20 13.49
CA ALA A 59 -14.55 7.66 13.55
C ALA A 59 -13.32 8.37 14.17
N GLY A 60 -13.26 9.70 14.12
CA GLY A 60 -12.14 10.48 14.64
C GLY A 60 -10.84 10.31 13.85
N ILE A 61 -10.96 10.21 12.53
CA ILE A 61 -9.86 9.94 11.62
C ILE A 61 -9.95 10.79 10.36
N TRP A 62 -8.80 11.08 9.77
CA TRP A 62 -8.71 11.67 8.45
C TRP A 62 -7.61 10.98 7.65
N ALA A 63 -7.80 10.93 6.34
CA ALA A 63 -6.81 10.43 5.41
C ALA A 63 -6.74 11.34 4.20
N PHE A 64 -5.57 11.44 3.60
CA PHE A 64 -5.47 11.90 2.24
C PHE A 64 -4.45 11.09 1.44
N ARG A 65 -4.75 10.93 0.16
CA ARG A 65 -3.84 10.43 -0.85
C ARG A 65 -3.66 11.52 -1.88
N ALA A 66 -2.43 11.88 -2.18
CA ALA A 66 -2.11 12.75 -3.30
C ALA A 66 -1.10 12.01 -4.18
N GLY A 67 -1.30 12.04 -5.49
CA GLY A 67 -0.40 11.33 -6.37
C GLY A 67 -0.55 11.73 -7.80
N GLY A 68 0.24 11.07 -8.63
CA GLY A 68 0.22 11.29 -10.05
C GLY A 68 1.23 10.42 -10.76
N GLY A 69 1.37 10.67 -12.04
CA GLY A 69 2.33 9.97 -12.85
C GLY A 69 2.59 10.67 -14.15
N VAL A 70 3.75 10.35 -14.73
CA VAL A 70 4.12 10.73 -16.08
C VAL A 70 4.14 9.47 -16.94
N ARG A 71 3.70 9.61 -18.18
CA ARG A 71 3.64 8.51 -19.13
C ARG A 71 4.12 8.96 -20.49
N LYS A 72 4.86 8.09 -21.17
CA LYS A 72 5.20 8.23 -22.59
C LYS A 72 4.59 7.06 -23.33
N GLN A 73 3.53 7.33 -24.08
CA GLN A 73 2.74 6.31 -24.79
C GLN A 73 3.22 6.08 -26.22
N ASP A 74 3.84 7.09 -26.84
CA ASP A 74 4.45 6.90 -28.17
C ASP A 74 5.77 6.13 -28.03
N PRO A 75 6.03 5.14 -28.92
CA PRO A 75 7.30 4.45 -28.96
C PRO A 75 8.47 5.41 -29.15
N TRP A 76 9.56 5.19 -28.41
CA TRP A 76 10.80 5.95 -28.54
C TRP A 76 11.99 5.07 -28.16
N GLY A 77 13.07 5.15 -28.96
CA GLY A 77 14.23 4.26 -28.77
C GLY A 77 13.82 2.77 -28.72
N PRO A 78 14.26 2.00 -27.70
CA PRO A 78 13.87 0.60 -27.52
C PRO A 78 12.49 0.43 -26.84
N PHE A 79 11.92 1.51 -26.28
CA PHE A 79 10.68 1.46 -25.54
C PHE A 79 9.48 1.65 -26.45
N ARG A 80 8.44 0.89 -26.16
CA ARG A 80 7.08 1.11 -26.66
C ARG A 80 6.33 2.10 -25.78
N SER A 81 6.43 1.94 -24.46
CA SER A 81 5.79 2.86 -23.51
C SER A 81 6.48 2.83 -22.16
N ASN A 82 6.38 3.93 -21.42
CA ASN A 82 6.91 4.04 -20.06
C ASN A 82 5.90 4.77 -19.19
N ILE A 83 5.77 4.35 -17.95
CA ILE A 83 4.89 4.98 -16.96
C ILE A 83 5.66 5.05 -15.66
N PHE A 84 5.75 6.24 -15.09
CA PHE A 84 6.21 6.44 -13.72
C PHE A 84 5.05 7.02 -12.91
N SER A 85 4.85 6.52 -11.70
CA SER A 85 3.85 7.04 -10.77
C SER A 85 4.44 7.22 -9.38
N LEU A 86 3.96 8.24 -8.68
CA LEU A 86 4.33 8.58 -7.31
C LEU A 86 3.05 8.92 -6.56
N ARG A 87 2.89 8.37 -5.35
CA ARG A 87 1.75 8.62 -4.47
C ARG A 87 2.23 8.83 -3.05
N TYR A 88 1.69 9.84 -2.41
CA TYR A 88 1.80 10.07 -0.98
C TYR A 88 0.47 9.72 -0.32
N PHE A 89 0.53 9.07 0.82
CA PHE A 89 -0.62 8.73 1.65
C PHE A 89 -0.33 9.12 3.10
N GLN A 90 -1.32 9.74 3.72
CA GLN A 90 -1.32 10.10 5.14
C GLN A 90 -2.65 9.65 5.73
N TYR A 91 -2.57 9.04 6.89
CA TYR A 91 -3.70 8.61 7.69
C TYR A 91 -3.40 8.94 9.15
N ALA A 92 -4.32 9.64 9.80
CA ALA A 92 -4.12 10.12 11.15
C ALA A 92 -5.46 10.27 11.87
N ARG A 93 -5.38 10.30 13.20
CA ARG A 93 -6.47 10.73 14.05
C ARG A 93 -6.65 12.24 13.97
N THR A 94 -7.86 12.67 14.27
CA THR A 94 -8.25 14.07 14.45
C THR A 94 -7.46 14.79 15.55
N ASP A 95 -6.99 14.06 16.57
CA ASP A 95 -6.13 14.56 17.64
C ASP A 95 -4.64 14.73 17.26
N GLY A 96 -4.28 14.38 16.01
CA GLY A 96 -2.94 14.57 15.46
C GLY A 96 -2.02 13.35 15.51
N ILE A 97 -2.44 12.24 16.12
CA ILE A 97 -1.66 11.00 16.11
C ILE A 97 -1.63 10.40 14.71
N VAL A 98 -0.44 10.19 14.16
CA VAL A 98 -0.24 9.66 12.81
C VAL A 98 -0.32 8.14 12.81
N LEU A 99 -1.31 7.58 12.13
CA LEU A 99 -1.54 6.14 12.04
C LEU A 99 -0.80 5.49 10.87
N SER A 100 -0.63 6.22 9.77
CA SER A 100 0.19 5.78 8.65
C SER A 100 0.64 6.96 7.81
N ARG A 101 1.90 6.92 7.36
CA ARG A 101 2.42 7.85 6.36
C ARG A 101 3.29 7.08 5.41
N ARG A 102 3.02 7.16 4.11
CA ARG A 102 3.83 6.45 3.12
C ARG A 102 3.94 7.17 1.78
N VAL A 103 5.07 6.94 1.13
CA VAL A 103 5.30 7.31 -0.27
C VAL A 103 5.47 6.03 -1.08
N GLU A 104 4.65 5.84 -2.10
CA GLU A 104 4.72 4.75 -3.05
C GLU A 104 5.18 5.28 -4.41
N TRP A 105 6.08 4.55 -5.05
CA TRP A 105 6.52 4.87 -6.40
C TRP A 105 6.56 3.61 -7.26
N ASN A 106 6.30 3.75 -8.55
CA ASN A 106 6.27 2.63 -9.47
C ASN A 106 6.68 3.10 -10.87
N LEU A 107 7.62 2.38 -11.47
CA LEU A 107 8.12 2.55 -12.82
C LEU A 107 7.80 1.29 -13.62
N MET A 108 7.15 1.46 -14.75
CA MET A 108 6.74 0.40 -15.67
C MET A 108 7.25 0.74 -17.07
N ASN A 109 8.01 -0.17 -17.68
CA ASN A 109 8.54 0.00 -19.03
C ASN A 109 8.09 -1.19 -19.88
N MET A 110 7.63 -0.90 -21.10
CA MET A 110 7.35 -1.90 -22.12
C MET A 110 8.30 -1.64 -23.28
N PHE A 111 9.05 -2.67 -23.67
CA PHE A 111 9.93 -2.63 -24.83
C PHE A 111 9.14 -2.86 -26.12
N LYS A 112 9.74 -2.51 -27.28
CA LYS A 112 9.17 -2.86 -28.60
C LYS A 112 9.07 -4.37 -28.83
N SER A 113 9.88 -5.17 -28.13
CA SER A 113 9.77 -6.63 -28.06
C SER A 113 8.60 -7.13 -27.21
N PHE A 114 7.79 -6.23 -26.62
CA PHE A 114 6.71 -6.52 -25.68
C PHE A 114 7.16 -7.12 -24.35
N TRP A 115 8.47 -7.24 -24.14
CA TRP A 115 9.00 -7.51 -22.81
C TRP A 115 8.67 -6.33 -21.91
N MET A 116 8.33 -6.65 -20.67
CA MET A 116 8.02 -5.68 -19.64
C MET A 116 9.10 -5.74 -18.57
N PHE A 117 9.48 -4.57 -18.09
CA PHE A 117 10.35 -4.42 -16.94
C PHE A 117 9.76 -3.34 -16.04
N GLY A 118 9.64 -3.64 -14.76
CA GLY A 118 9.17 -2.66 -13.80
C GLY A 118 9.87 -2.77 -12.47
N MET A 119 9.82 -1.67 -11.74
CA MET A 119 10.32 -1.57 -10.40
C MET A 119 9.46 -0.61 -9.60
N GLY A 120 9.43 -0.76 -8.30
CA GLY A 120 8.70 0.15 -7.45
C GLY A 120 9.04 -0.06 -6.01
N GLY A 121 8.46 0.76 -5.17
CA GLY A 121 8.70 0.66 -3.75
C GLY A 121 7.76 1.51 -2.93
N MET A 122 7.92 1.36 -1.63
CA MET A 122 7.18 2.08 -0.62
C MET A 122 8.14 2.50 0.49
N PHE A 123 8.11 3.77 0.84
CA PHE A 123 8.67 4.27 2.09
C PHE A 123 7.53 4.44 3.07
N LEU A 124 7.51 3.66 4.14
CA LEU A 124 6.67 3.85 5.31
C LEU A 124 7.47 4.69 6.30
N PHE A 125 6.91 5.83 6.69
CA PHE A 125 7.51 6.70 7.71
C PHE A 125 7.04 6.28 9.09
N SER A 126 7.69 6.83 10.13
CA SER A 126 7.28 6.58 11.50
C SER A 126 5.80 6.95 11.70
N ALA A 127 5.10 6.04 12.36
CA ALA A 127 3.67 6.15 12.63
C ALA A 127 3.36 5.43 13.94
N THR A 128 2.09 5.34 14.28
CA THR A 128 1.60 4.76 15.51
C THR A 128 0.47 3.79 15.22
N ASP A 129 0.56 2.58 15.75
CA ASP A 129 -0.55 1.64 15.78
C ASP A 129 -1.33 1.83 17.07
N ASP A 130 -2.63 1.99 16.95
CA ASP A 130 -3.56 2.11 18.06
C ASP A 130 -4.74 1.12 17.94
N GLY A 131 -4.62 0.12 17.06
CA GLY A 131 -5.68 -0.85 16.79
C GLY A 131 -6.11 -1.66 18.02
N ASP A 132 -5.23 -1.81 19.01
CA ASP A 132 -5.53 -2.55 20.24
C ASP A 132 -6.25 -1.71 21.30
N LEU A 133 -6.23 -0.37 21.21
CA LEU A 133 -6.99 0.51 22.11
C LEU A 133 -8.51 0.25 22.06
N PHE A 134 -9.00 -0.34 20.96
CA PHE A 134 -10.41 -0.67 20.77
C PHE A 134 -10.79 -2.04 21.34
N LYS A 135 -9.79 -2.87 21.68
CA LYS A 135 -9.99 -4.25 22.14
C LYS A 135 -9.80 -4.36 23.65
N ASP A 136 -8.89 -3.58 24.22
CA ASP A 136 -8.54 -3.63 25.65
C ASP A 136 -8.29 -2.21 26.20
N PRO A 137 -8.96 -1.80 27.30
CA PRO A 137 -8.73 -0.50 27.93
C PRO A 137 -7.30 -0.29 28.49
N ASN A 138 -6.55 -1.37 28.71
CA ASN A 138 -5.15 -1.33 29.12
C ASN A 138 -4.18 -1.42 27.95
N ALA A 139 -4.68 -1.58 26.71
CA ALA A 139 -3.83 -1.49 25.54
C ALA A 139 -3.28 -0.08 25.39
N TRP A 140 -2.18 0.02 24.67
CA TRP A 140 -1.45 1.25 24.48
C TRP A 140 -0.93 1.34 23.06
N MET A 141 -0.62 2.56 22.64
CA MET A 141 -0.18 2.83 21.29
C MET A 141 1.24 2.34 21.04
N ILE A 142 1.44 1.64 19.92
CA ILE A 142 2.72 1.06 19.53
C ILE A 142 3.34 1.93 18.43
N GLY A 143 4.62 2.26 18.58
CA GLY A 143 5.35 2.99 17.53
C GLY A 143 5.69 2.05 16.38
N ILE A 144 5.42 2.47 15.15
CA ILE A 144 5.84 1.77 13.94
C ILE A 144 7.11 2.46 13.46
N SER A 145 8.21 1.70 13.39
CA SER A 145 9.46 2.20 12.85
C SER A 145 9.37 2.42 11.33
N PRO A 146 10.12 3.38 10.77
CA PRO A 146 10.25 3.54 9.32
C PRO A 146 10.69 2.25 8.63
N ARG A 147 10.07 1.97 7.47
CA ARG A 147 10.36 0.78 6.65
C ARG A 147 10.42 1.16 5.17
N MET A 148 11.37 0.58 4.44
CA MET A 148 11.43 0.67 2.99
C MET A 148 11.13 -0.70 2.40
N ARG A 149 10.30 -0.74 1.37
CA ARG A 149 10.08 -1.92 0.54
C ARG A 149 10.38 -1.57 -0.91
N PHE A 150 10.97 -2.50 -1.62
CA PHE A 150 11.33 -2.36 -3.02
C PHE A 150 11.03 -3.66 -3.75
N PHE A 151 10.66 -3.56 -5.02
CA PHE A 151 10.52 -4.71 -5.89
C PHE A 151 11.01 -4.40 -7.30
N VAL A 152 11.49 -5.43 -7.98
CA VAL A 152 11.70 -5.43 -9.43
C VAL A 152 11.04 -6.65 -10.04
N PHE A 153 10.61 -6.52 -11.27
CA PHE A 153 10.12 -7.65 -12.04
C PHE A 153 10.45 -7.47 -13.52
N MET A 154 10.43 -8.60 -14.20
CA MET A 154 10.50 -8.68 -15.64
C MET A 154 9.39 -9.62 -16.11
N SER A 155 8.87 -9.40 -17.31
CA SER A 155 8.00 -10.34 -18.00
C SER A 155 8.42 -10.41 -19.46
N THR A 156 8.55 -11.61 -20.00
CA THR A 156 8.77 -11.81 -21.44
C THR A 156 7.54 -11.42 -22.25
N ASP A 157 7.63 -11.44 -23.58
CA ASP A 157 6.48 -11.15 -24.46
C ASP A 157 5.24 -11.99 -24.08
N PRO A 158 4.12 -11.37 -23.66
CA PRO A 158 2.93 -12.09 -23.20
C PRO A 158 2.21 -12.84 -24.34
N ARG A 159 2.59 -12.61 -25.59
CA ARG A 159 2.02 -13.28 -26.78
C ARG A 159 2.68 -14.63 -27.07
N ASN A 160 3.79 -14.93 -26.41
CA ASN A 160 4.46 -16.22 -26.57
C ASN A 160 3.68 -17.36 -25.91
N ARG A 161 3.91 -18.59 -26.38
CA ARG A 161 3.34 -19.80 -25.76
C ARG A 161 3.84 -20.05 -24.34
N ILE A 162 5.02 -19.52 -24.02
CA ILE A 162 5.62 -19.58 -22.68
C ILE A 162 5.96 -18.15 -22.31
N VAL A 163 5.41 -17.68 -21.20
CA VAL A 163 5.71 -16.36 -20.64
C VAL A 163 6.37 -16.56 -19.28
N LEU A 164 7.57 -16.01 -19.12
CA LEU A 164 8.33 -16.06 -17.87
C LEU A 164 8.25 -14.69 -17.20
N SER A 165 7.87 -14.67 -15.93
CA SER A 165 7.71 -13.45 -15.15
C SER A 165 8.35 -13.55 -13.77
N PRO A 166 9.70 -13.50 -13.68
CA PRO A 166 10.38 -13.43 -12.39
C PRO A 166 10.19 -12.05 -11.75
N SER A 167 10.10 -12.02 -10.43
CA SER A 167 10.14 -10.81 -9.62
C SER A 167 10.83 -11.06 -8.29
N ILE A 168 11.39 -10.01 -7.71
CA ILE A 168 11.92 -10.06 -6.35
C ILE A 168 11.44 -8.83 -5.60
N GLY A 169 10.83 -9.05 -4.44
CA GLY A 169 10.55 -8.03 -3.45
C GLY A 169 11.57 -8.10 -2.32
N SER A 170 11.89 -6.97 -1.72
CA SER A 170 12.67 -6.90 -0.49
C SER A 170 12.18 -5.75 0.39
N GLY A 171 12.37 -5.86 1.69
CA GLY A 171 12.10 -4.79 2.63
C GLY A 171 13.13 -4.72 3.74
N ILE A 172 13.38 -3.50 4.21
CA ILE A 172 14.20 -3.22 5.39
C ILE A 172 13.45 -2.29 6.33
N ALA A 173 13.61 -2.50 7.63
CA ALA A 173 13.19 -1.57 8.68
C ALA A 173 14.40 -0.86 9.28
N GLU A 174 14.19 0.31 9.86
CA GLU A 174 15.23 1.03 10.61
C GLU A 174 15.77 0.19 11.79
N THR A 175 14.95 -0.70 12.34
CA THR A 175 15.32 -1.67 13.38
C THR A 175 16.27 -2.78 12.91
N GLY A 176 16.59 -2.83 11.61
CA GLY A 176 17.39 -3.90 11.01
C GLY A 176 16.56 -5.11 10.55
N SER A 177 15.24 -5.08 10.72
CA SER A 177 14.36 -6.14 10.20
C SER A 177 14.48 -6.22 8.68
N PHE A 178 14.53 -7.42 8.11
CA PHE A 178 14.76 -7.64 6.69
C PHE A 178 13.83 -8.71 6.14
N GLY A 179 13.31 -8.49 4.93
CA GLY A 179 12.52 -9.46 4.19
C GLY A 179 12.93 -9.54 2.73
N ILE A 180 12.80 -10.73 2.15
CA ILE A 180 12.99 -10.99 0.73
C ILE A 180 11.94 -11.97 0.22
N VAL A 181 11.41 -11.66 -0.96
CA VAL A 181 10.30 -12.39 -1.58
C VAL A 181 10.57 -12.61 -3.06
N PRO A 182 11.46 -13.54 -3.44
CA PRO A 182 11.57 -13.96 -4.83
C PRO A 182 10.30 -14.72 -5.24
N THR A 183 9.75 -14.34 -6.39
CA THR A 183 8.56 -14.95 -6.98
C THR A 183 8.85 -15.26 -8.44
N PHE A 184 8.42 -16.44 -8.88
CA PHE A 184 8.53 -16.85 -10.27
C PHE A 184 7.16 -17.28 -10.78
N ASN A 185 6.70 -16.60 -11.83
CA ASN A 185 5.46 -16.93 -12.50
C ASN A 185 5.75 -17.42 -13.93
N ILE A 186 5.16 -18.55 -14.30
CA ILE A 186 5.17 -19.11 -15.65
C ILE A 186 3.73 -19.15 -16.16
N ILE A 187 3.50 -18.66 -17.36
CA ILE A 187 2.24 -18.85 -18.07
C ILE A 187 2.50 -19.70 -19.31
N LEU A 188 1.73 -20.77 -19.44
CA LEU A 188 1.72 -21.66 -20.61
C LEU A 188 0.42 -21.44 -21.39
N ASN A 189 0.56 -21.08 -22.66
CA ASN A 189 -0.52 -20.96 -23.63
C ASN A 189 -0.36 -22.07 -24.69
N PRO A 190 -0.70 -23.33 -24.39
CA PRO A 190 -0.56 -24.43 -25.34
C PRO A 190 -1.45 -24.24 -26.57
N THR A 191 -2.61 -23.58 -26.41
CA THR A 191 -3.54 -23.19 -27.48
C THR A 191 -3.99 -21.73 -27.29
N ASN A 192 -4.79 -21.21 -28.22
CA ASN A 192 -5.32 -19.85 -28.14
C ASN A 192 -6.46 -19.66 -27.11
N PHE A 193 -6.98 -20.74 -26.54
CA PHE A 193 -8.14 -20.73 -25.64
C PHE A 193 -7.83 -21.34 -24.27
N LEU A 194 -6.64 -21.93 -24.09
CA LEU A 194 -6.19 -22.49 -22.83
C LEU A 194 -4.97 -21.73 -22.33
N ARG A 195 -5.05 -21.26 -21.08
CA ARG A 195 -3.98 -20.58 -20.36
C ARG A 195 -3.81 -21.23 -19.00
N ILE A 196 -2.59 -21.69 -18.72
CA ILE A 196 -2.22 -22.30 -17.45
C ILE A 196 -1.20 -21.38 -16.79
N SER A 197 -1.42 -21.02 -15.53
CA SER A 197 -0.47 -20.27 -14.71
C SER A 197 0.19 -21.19 -13.69
N LEU A 198 1.42 -20.89 -13.33
CA LEU A 198 2.10 -21.46 -12.16
C LEU A 198 2.87 -20.33 -11.53
N GLU A 199 2.53 -19.97 -10.29
CA GLU A 199 3.27 -19.02 -9.48
C GLU A 199 3.89 -19.75 -8.30
N THR A 200 5.21 -19.64 -8.15
CA THR A 200 5.91 -20.05 -6.94
C THR A 200 6.51 -18.82 -6.27
N ARG A 201 6.30 -18.71 -4.97
CA ARG A 201 6.80 -17.63 -4.14
C ARG A 201 7.55 -18.23 -2.95
N TYR A 202 8.74 -17.70 -2.70
CA TYR A 202 9.46 -17.93 -1.47
C TYR A 202 9.47 -16.63 -0.67
N TRP A 203 9.23 -16.72 0.63
CA TRP A 203 9.22 -15.59 1.55
C TRP A 203 10.16 -15.92 2.70
N LYS A 204 11.15 -15.06 2.93
CA LYS A 204 12.01 -15.10 4.11
C LYS A 204 11.98 -13.73 4.76
N GLU A 205 11.68 -13.68 6.05
CA GLU A 205 11.63 -12.44 6.81
C GLU A 205 12.13 -12.63 8.23
N ILE A 206 12.96 -11.69 8.67
CA ILE A 206 13.37 -11.55 10.07
C ILE A 206 12.80 -10.22 10.55
N ASN A 207 11.89 -10.29 11.51
CA ASN A 207 11.25 -9.12 12.11
C ASN A 207 11.67 -8.99 13.58
N TYR A 208 12.34 -7.90 13.93
CA TYR A 208 12.75 -7.61 15.31
C TYR A 208 11.67 -6.89 16.13
N GLU A 209 10.53 -6.57 15.52
CA GLU A 209 9.45 -5.78 16.12
C GLU A 209 8.22 -6.63 16.44
N GLN A 210 8.36 -7.95 16.61
CA GLN A 210 7.25 -8.80 17.04
C GLN A 210 6.95 -8.50 18.51
N TYR A 211 5.81 -7.87 18.78
CA TYR A 211 5.34 -7.62 20.13
C TYR A 211 5.07 -8.96 20.84
N VAL A 212 5.59 -9.11 22.06
CA VAL A 212 5.39 -10.30 22.89
C VAL A 212 4.56 -9.98 24.12
N THR A 213 5.01 -9.04 24.96
CA THR A 213 4.33 -8.69 26.20
C THR A 213 4.85 -7.36 26.78
N VAL A 214 4.23 -6.90 27.86
CA VAL A 214 4.71 -5.83 28.73
C VAL A 214 5.01 -6.42 30.11
N LEU A 215 6.17 -6.07 30.67
CA LEU A 215 6.50 -6.35 32.07
C LEU A 215 6.30 -5.07 32.87
N GLU A 216 5.64 -5.19 34.02
CA GLU A 216 5.49 -4.12 35.00
C GLU A 216 6.51 -4.33 36.12
N ASP A 217 7.29 -3.29 36.41
CA ASP A 217 8.14 -3.19 37.60
C ASP A 217 7.72 -1.95 38.41
N GLU A 218 8.21 -1.82 39.65
CA GLU A 218 7.79 -0.78 40.61
C GLU A 218 7.91 0.66 40.06
N ASP A 219 8.76 0.90 39.05
CA ASP A 219 9.05 2.22 38.50
C ASP A 219 8.70 2.40 36.99
N ALA A 220 8.43 1.33 36.22
CA ALA A 220 8.20 1.43 34.77
C ALA A 220 7.52 0.21 34.11
N TYR A 221 6.92 0.46 32.94
CA TYR A 221 6.49 -0.58 32.00
C TYR A 221 7.55 -0.83 30.93
N HIS A 222 7.95 -2.08 30.74
CA HIS A 222 8.94 -2.50 29.75
C HIS A 222 8.27 -3.28 28.61
N ARG A 223 8.42 -2.81 27.36
CA ARG A 223 8.00 -3.55 26.14
C ARG A 223 8.99 -4.65 25.83
N ILE A 224 8.50 -5.88 25.68
CA ILE A 224 9.30 -7.00 25.21
C ILE A 224 8.96 -7.27 23.74
N TYR A 225 9.97 -7.15 22.90
CA TYR A 225 9.95 -7.57 21.52
C TYR A 225 10.84 -8.79 21.34
N SER A 226 10.44 -9.71 20.47
CA SER A 226 11.25 -10.87 20.08
C SER A 226 11.59 -10.79 18.61
N PRO A 227 12.80 -11.21 18.21
CA PRO A 227 13.05 -11.60 16.83
C PRO A 227 12.05 -12.69 16.42
N PHE A 228 11.47 -12.52 15.25
CA PHE A 228 10.63 -13.51 14.59
C PHE A 228 11.24 -13.81 13.22
N ASP A 229 11.75 -15.03 13.05
CA ASP A 229 12.26 -15.53 11.78
C ASP A 229 11.20 -16.42 11.13
N GLN A 230 10.73 -16.00 9.95
CA GLN A 230 9.70 -16.69 9.20
C GLN A 230 10.22 -17.08 7.81
N GLU A 231 9.92 -18.31 7.42
CA GLU A 231 10.16 -18.84 6.10
C GLU A 231 8.90 -19.51 5.56
N MET A 232 8.54 -19.23 4.31
CA MET A 232 7.34 -19.76 3.68
C MET A 232 7.58 -19.99 2.19
N VAL A 233 7.06 -21.12 1.70
CA VAL A 233 6.97 -21.44 0.27
C VAL A 233 5.50 -21.56 -0.08
N ASP A 234 5.05 -20.81 -1.08
CA ASP A 234 3.70 -20.86 -1.62
C ASP A 234 3.76 -21.20 -3.11
N THR A 235 2.95 -22.13 -3.56
CA THR A 235 2.84 -22.50 -4.98
C THR A 235 1.39 -22.59 -5.38
N LYS A 236 1.02 -21.84 -6.42
CA LYS A 236 -0.34 -21.73 -6.97
C LYS A 236 -0.33 -22.11 -8.44
N VAL A 237 -1.37 -22.84 -8.87
CA VAL A 237 -1.60 -23.25 -10.26
C VAL A 237 -2.89 -22.61 -10.74
#